data_AF-A0A9N9BAZ4-F1
#
_entry.id   AF-A0A9N9BAZ4-F1
#
_cell.length_a   1.000
_cell.length_b   1.000
_cell.length_c   1.000
_cell.angle_alpha   90.00
_cell.angle_beta   90.00
_cell.angle_gamma   90.00
#
_symmetry.space_group_name_H-M   'P 1'
#
loop_
_entity.id
_entity.type
_entity.pdbx_description
1 polymer ?
#
loop_
_entity_poly.entity_id
_entity_poly.type
_entity_poly.pdbx_seq_one_letter_code
_entity_poly.pdbx_strand_id
1 'polypeptide(L)'
;KEINLYVGMTSMQRKWYQRILEKDIAAVNGAVSKSESKTRLLNIVMQLRKCCNHPYLFDGAEPGPPYTTDEHIVDNAGELLKRLKAQGSRVLLFSQMSRVLDILEDYCIFREFEYCRIDGQTKQEDRITAIDDYNAPDSTKFVFLLTTRAGGLGINLTTADIVILYDSDWNPQVDLQAQDRAHRIGQTKQVYVFRFVTENAIEEKVLERAAQKLRLDQLVIQQGRLVQSQKAASKEELLTMIQHGAESIFNSSDSTVTEDDIDLILRKGEEKTAELNKKYQSLGLDDLQNFTSESAYQWQGEDWSNKRKDHGSRFNWIEPPKRERKVNYAVDSYYREALRVTAKPTQPKTPRAPKQITINEFQFYPPRLIELLKKEMYYQQKLAGYKVALAEPQGENTDDLELREQERQDEQDKIDNVTFNQIFEDWSKRDFNNFVNASAKYGRNQLEEIASEIEGKTFEEVKAYAQVFWKRYQELSNHEEIVAKITKGESKLEQTHGIQELLKTKVAQYRTPGHQLQVSNQAKGKTLFTEEEDRYLLIALAKHGYGTEDVYEKIRSEIENSDLFRFNWFIKSRTSGELARRCTTLINLIQKEHGEEEVSSPAQVQEEKKRKAVGDQFIISNGVNPPKRGRR
;
A
#
# COMPACT_ATOMS: atom_id res chain seq x y z
N LYS A 1 7.97 17.98 28.26
CA LYS A 1 9.31 17.34 28.10
C LYS A 1 9.10 15.95 27.53
N GLU A 2 9.65 15.64 26.35
CA GLU A 2 9.58 14.29 25.75
C GLU A 2 10.85 13.50 26.03
N ILE A 3 10.71 12.24 26.47
CA ILE A 3 11.80 11.33 26.83
C ILE A 3 11.51 9.96 26.21
N ASN A 4 12.45 9.44 25.41
CA ASN A 4 12.38 8.08 24.89
C ASN A 4 12.94 7.10 25.92
N LEU A 5 12.12 6.17 26.39
CA LEU A 5 12.48 5.10 27.30
C LEU A 5 12.82 3.86 26.50
N TYR A 6 14.10 3.54 26.52
CA TYR A 6 14.67 2.41 25.83
C TYR A 6 14.57 1.17 26.72
N VAL A 7 13.73 0.21 26.35
CA VAL A 7 13.41 -0.98 27.16
C VAL A 7 13.87 -2.24 26.43
N GLY A 8 14.52 -3.16 27.15
CA GLY A 8 14.89 -4.47 26.59
C GLY A 8 13.71 -5.42 26.42
N MET A 9 13.86 -6.44 25.59
CA MET A 9 12.88 -7.52 25.44
C MET A 9 13.02 -8.57 26.55
N THR A 10 11.89 -9.06 27.06
CA THR A 10 11.83 -10.23 27.95
C THR A 10 12.24 -11.51 27.21
N SER A 11 12.55 -12.57 27.96
CA SER A 11 12.91 -13.89 27.40
C SER A 11 11.81 -14.44 26.48
N MET A 12 10.55 -14.27 26.87
CA MET A 12 9.39 -14.65 26.08
C MET A 12 9.26 -13.83 24.80
N GLN A 13 9.41 -12.51 24.88
CA GLN A 13 9.41 -11.63 23.71
C GLN A 13 10.50 -12.04 22.72
N ARG A 14 11.73 -12.31 23.17
CA ARG A 14 12.82 -12.75 22.28
C ARG A 14 12.49 -14.05 21.55
N LYS A 15 11.96 -15.05 22.25
CA LYS A 15 11.56 -16.33 21.65
C LYS A 15 10.50 -16.14 20.56
N TRP A 16 9.51 -15.30 20.81
CA TRP A 16 8.48 -14.97 19.81
C TRP A 16 9.05 -14.14 18.65
N TYR A 17 9.93 -13.18 18.93
CA TYR A 17 10.59 -12.35 17.93
C TYR A 17 11.44 -13.20 16.97
N GLN A 18 12.26 -14.11 17.52
CA GLN A 18 13.03 -15.10 16.75
C GLN A 18 12.10 -15.97 15.89
N ARG A 19 11.02 -16.52 16.47
CA ARG A 19 10.06 -17.36 15.75
C ARG A 19 9.39 -16.64 14.58
N ILE A 20 9.10 -15.35 14.72
CA ILE A 20 8.52 -14.51 13.66
C ILE A 20 9.54 -14.33 12.52
N LEU A 21 10.80 -14.04 12.84
CA LEU A 21 11.86 -13.92 11.84
C LEU A 21 12.13 -15.25 11.12
N GLU A 22 12.17 -16.37 11.84
CA GLU A 22 12.42 -17.71 11.30
C GLU A 22 11.32 -18.17 10.33
N LYS A 23 10.05 -17.90 10.65
CA LYS A 23 8.91 -18.29 9.81
C LYS A 23 9.00 -17.71 8.40
N ASP A 24 9.54 -16.50 8.28
CA ASP A 24 9.62 -15.76 7.03
C ASP A 24 11.07 -15.43 6.61
N ILE A 25 12.03 -16.28 7.03
CA ILE A 25 13.47 -16.04 6.85
C ILE A 25 13.89 -15.81 5.40
N ALA A 26 13.23 -16.46 4.44
CA ALA A 26 13.47 -16.26 3.00
C ALA A 26 13.11 -14.84 2.54
N ALA A 27 12.08 -14.23 3.12
CA ALA A 27 11.71 -12.84 2.84
C ALA A 27 12.67 -11.85 3.52
N VAL A 28 13.10 -12.16 4.75
CA VAL A 28 14.07 -11.35 5.52
C VAL A 28 15.45 -11.34 4.86
N ASN A 29 15.88 -12.48 4.29
CA ASN A 29 17.14 -12.62 3.55
C ASN A 29 17.07 -12.10 2.10
N GLY A 30 15.92 -11.56 1.66
CA GLY A 30 15.79 -10.92 0.34
C GLY A 30 15.58 -11.87 -0.84
N ALA A 31 15.27 -13.14 -0.61
CA ALA A 31 15.17 -14.18 -1.64
C ALA A 31 13.82 -14.23 -2.41
N VAL A 32 12.99 -13.18 -2.32
CA VAL A 32 11.60 -13.18 -2.86
C VAL A 32 11.38 -12.09 -3.93
N SER A 33 10.61 -12.44 -4.97
CA SER A 33 10.25 -11.64 -6.15
C SER A 33 9.73 -10.22 -5.85
N LYS A 34 9.85 -9.31 -6.83
CA LYS A 34 9.65 -7.85 -6.73
C LYS A 34 8.24 -7.43 -6.29
N SER A 35 7.17 -8.13 -6.70
CA SER A 35 5.78 -7.72 -6.43
C SER A 35 5.22 -8.26 -5.10
N GLU A 36 5.49 -9.53 -4.79
CA GLU A 36 4.88 -10.23 -3.64
C GLU A 36 5.52 -9.87 -2.28
N SER A 37 6.73 -9.32 -2.32
CA SER A 37 7.55 -9.08 -1.12
C SER A 37 7.08 -7.91 -0.24
N LYS A 38 6.49 -6.82 -0.76
CA LYS A 38 6.17 -5.64 0.06
C LYS A 38 5.07 -5.92 1.10
N THR A 39 3.98 -6.56 0.67
CA THR A 39 2.86 -6.93 1.56
C THR A 39 3.31 -7.93 2.63
N ARG A 40 4.18 -8.88 2.26
CA ARG A 40 4.76 -9.85 3.19
C ARG A 40 5.66 -9.17 4.22
N LEU A 41 6.55 -8.26 3.81
CA LEU A 41 7.39 -7.49 4.73
C LEU A 41 6.55 -6.63 5.67
N LEU A 42 5.50 -5.96 5.18
CA LEU A 42 4.58 -5.19 6.03
C LEU A 42 3.90 -6.06 7.11
N ASN A 43 3.55 -7.31 6.78
CA ASN A 43 3.03 -8.25 7.77
C ASN A 43 4.09 -8.61 8.82
N ILE A 44 5.32 -8.93 8.41
CA ILE A 44 6.42 -9.21 9.34
C ILE A 44 6.62 -8.03 10.30
N VAL A 45 6.72 -6.80 9.76
CA VAL A 45 6.83 -5.57 10.55
C VAL A 45 5.70 -5.46 11.58
N MET A 46 4.47 -5.74 11.18
CA MET A 46 3.32 -5.72 12.09
C MET A 46 3.44 -6.78 13.20
N GLN A 47 3.86 -8.00 12.89
CA GLN A 47 4.05 -9.04 13.91
C GLN A 47 5.21 -8.71 14.86
N LEU A 48 6.33 -8.17 14.36
CA LEU A 48 7.44 -7.75 15.21
C LEU A 48 7.01 -6.64 16.17
N ARG A 49 6.22 -5.66 15.70
CA ARG A 49 5.62 -4.63 16.57
C ARG A 49 4.68 -5.22 17.63
N LYS A 50 3.84 -6.19 17.27
CA LYS A 50 3.01 -6.91 18.26
C LYS A 50 3.88 -7.56 19.34
N CYS A 51 5.00 -8.15 18.94
CA CYS A 51 5.93 -8.80 19.87
C CYS A 51 6.62 -7.79 20.81
N CYS A 52 7.01 -6.62 20.30
CA CYS A 52 7.54 -5.52 21.11
C CYS A 52 6.53 -5.04 22.16
N ASN A 53 5.24 -4.94 21.78
CA ASN A 53 4.19 -4.54 22.70
C ASN A 53 3.95 -5.59 23.79
N HIS A 54 3.46 -6.77 23.41
CA HIS A 54 3.19 -7.83 24.38
C HIS A 54 3.06 -9.21 23.71
N PRO A 55 3.72 -10.27 24.23
CA PRO A 55 3.58 -11.63 23.69
C PRO A 55 2.14 -12.15 23.65
N TYR A 56 1.28 -11.75 24.60
CA TYR A 56 -0.12 -12.24 24.66
C TYR A 56 -1.01 -11.74 23.52
N LEU A 57 -0.49 -10.88 22.64
CA LEU A 57 -1.14 -10.56 21.37
C LEU A 57 -1.09 -11.73 20.36
N PHE A 58 -0.34 -12.79 20.66
CA PHE A 58 -0.31 -14.04 19.89
C PHE A 58 -1.09 -15.12 20.63
N ASP A 59 -1.96 -15.80 19.89
CA ASP A 59 -2.76 -16.88 20.46
C ASP A 59 -1.85 -18.05 20.88
N GLY A 60 -2.05 -18.56 22.10
CA GLY A 60 -1.22 -19.60 22.69
C GLY A 60 0.15 -19.14 23.20
N ALA A 61 0.38 -17.83 23.30
CA ALA A 61 1.53 -17.28 24.00
C ALA A 61 1.37 -17.38 25.51
N GLU A 62 0.20 -17.00 26.03
CA GLU A 62 -0.10 -17.08 27.45
C GLU A 62 0.00 -18.53 27.97
N PRO A 63 0.66 -18.77 29.12
CA PRO A 63 0.67 -20.09 29.75
C PRO A 63 -0.77 -20.59 29.91
N GLY A 64 -1.02 -21.84 29.50
CA GLY A 64 -2.36 -22.37 29.24
C GLY A 64 -3.33 -22.34 30.43
N PRO A 65 -4.56 -22.85 30.25
CA PRO A 65 -5.60 -22.72 31.27
C PRO A 65 -5.22 -23.37 32.62
N PRO A 66 -5.49 -22.71 33.76
CA PRO A 66 -6.22 -21.45 33.89
C PRO A 66 -5.36 -20.22 33.56
N TYR A 67 -5.92 -19.32 32.74
CA TYR A 67 -5.34 -17.99 32.49
C TYR A 67 -5.48 -17.17 33.76
N THR A 68 -4.37 -16.89 34.43
CA THR A 68 -4.35 -16.09 35.66
C THR A 68 -3.63 -14.77 35.41
N THR A 69 -4.31 -13.67 35.73
CA THR A 69 -3.70 -12.33 35.76
C THR A 69 -2.73 -12.27 36.94
N ASP A 70 -1.43 -12.45 36.68
CA ASP A 70 -0.37 -12.49 37.70
C ASP A 70 0.82 -11.62 37.28
N GLU A 71 1.87 -11.54 38.09
CA GLU A 71 3.01 -10.63 37.88
C GLU A 71 3.74 -10.86 36.55
N HIS A 72 3.58 -12.03 35.90
CA HIS A 72 4.12 -12.35 34.58
C HIS A 72 3.64 -11.42 33.44
N ILE A 73 2.59 -10.63 33.68
CA ILE A 73 2.08 -9.65 32.70
C ILE A 73 2.97 -8.40 32.66
N VAL A 74 3.69 -8.05 33.75
CA VAL A 74 4.30 -6.73 33.87
C VAL A 74 5.63 -6.73 34.63
N ASP A 75 6.72 -6.70 33.87
CA ASP A 75 8.05 -6.44 34.45
C ASP A 75 8.34 -4.92 34.50
N ASN A 76 8.38 -4.21 33.36
CA ASN A 76 8.96 -2.84 33.34
C ASN A 76 7.93 -1.69 33.37
N ALA A 77 6.77 -1.82 32.69
CA ALA A 77 5.78 -0.73 32.62
C ALA A 77 5.04 -0.50 33.94
N GLY A 78 4.94 -1.53 34.77
CA GLY A 78 4.16 -1.50 35.99
C GLY A 78 4.83 -0.75 37.13
N GLU A 79 6.15 -0.86 37.22
CA GLU A 79 6.92 -0.16 38.23
C GLU A 79 6.95 1.35 37.98
N LEU A 80 7.01 1.78 36.72
CA LEU A 80 6.84 3.19 36.36
C LEU A 80 5.48 3.74 36.82
N LEU A 81 4.38 3.03 36.52
CA LEU A 81 3.04 3.47 36.94
C LEU A 81 2.89 3.56 38.47
N LYS A 82 3.48 2.62 39.22
CA LYS A 82 3.51 2.67 40.70
C LYS A 82 4.20 3.94 41.20
N ARG A 83 5.37 4.29 40.62
CA ARG A 83 6.10 5.51 40.95
C ARG A 83 5.30 6.77 40.64
N LEU A 84 4.66 6.83 39.47
CA LEU A 84 3.86 7.99 39.05
C LEU A 84 2.63 8.19 39.94
N LYS A 85 1.98 7.10 40.38
CA LYS A 85 0.88 7.16 41.35
C LYS A 85 1.35 7.71 42.69
N ALA A 86 2.52 7.27 43.18
CA ALA A 86 3.10 7.76 44.43
C ALA A 86 3.46 9.26 44.39
N GLN A 87 3.78 9.79 43.20
CA GLN A 87 4.05 11.22 42.98
C GLN A 87 2.78 12.09 42.87
N GLY A 88 1.59 11.49 42.83
CA GLY A 88 0.33 12.23 42.67
C GLY A 88 0.14 12.84 41.27
N SER A 89 0.80 12.25 40.27
CA SER A 89 0.58 12.58 38.85
C SER A 89 -0.55 11.72 38.27
N ARG A 90 -1.15 12.18 37.17
CA ARG A 90 -2.17 11.45 36.42
C ARG A 90 -1.68 11.13 35.02
N VAL A 91 -2.04 9.95 34.52
CA VAL A 91 -1.40 9.35 33.34
C VAL A 91 -2.41 9.13 32.22
N LEU A 92 -2.10 9.62 31.02
CA LEU A 92 -2.73 9.21 29.77
C LEU A 92 -1.83 8.17 29.10
N LEU A 93 -2.36 6.98 28.81
CA LEU A 93 -1.64 5.93 28.11
C LEU A 93 -2.25 5.72 26.74
N PHE A 94 -1.46 6.01 25.70
CA PHE A 94 -1.84 5.81 24.31
C PHE A 94 -1.21 4.52 23.75
N SER A 95 -2.01 3.76 23.02
CA SER A 95 -1.57 2.60 22.24
C SER A 95 -2.22 2.57 20.87
N GLN A 96 -1.55 2.07 19.86
CA GLN A 96 -2.11 1.87 18.53
C GLN A 96 -3.04 0.65 18.48
N MET A 97 -2.77 -0.36 19.30
CA MET A 97 -3.49 -1.63 19.28
C MET A 97 -4.52 -1.69 20.41
N SER A 98 -5.81 -1.76 20.08
CA SER A 98 -6.86 -1.88 21.10
C SER A 98 -6.69 -3.11 21.99
N ARG A 99 -6.18 -4.23 21.45
CA ARG A 99 -5.88 -5.45 22.23
C ARG A 99 -4.81 -5.26 23.30
N VAL A 100 -3.92 -4.28 23.14
CA VAL A 100 -2.97 -3.92 24.21
C VAL A 100 -3.70 -3.20 25.33
N LEU A 101 -4.72 -2.39 25.01
CA LEU A 101 -5.55 -1.77 26.04
C LEU A 101 -6.33 -2.81 26.85
N ASP A 102 -6.77 -3.92 26.23
CA ASP A 102 -7.38 -5.04 26.96
C ASP A 102 -6.40 -5.62 28.00
N ILE A 103 -5.13 -5.84 27.63
CA ILE A 103 -4.10 -6.35 28.55
C ILE A 103 -3.81 -5.32 29.67
N LEU A 104 -3.77 -4.04 29.33
CA LEU A 104 -3.55 -2.97 30.30
C LEU A 104 -4.75 -2.76 31.23
N GLU A 105 -5.95 -3.06 30.77
CA GLU A 105 -7.18 -3.04 31.56
C GLU A 105 -7.13 -4.13 32.64
N ASP A 106 -6.79 -5.37 32.26
CA ASP A 106 -6.54 -6.47 33.21
C ASP A 106 -5.46 -6.10 34.23
N TYR A 107 -4.39 -5.44 33.78
CA TYR A 107 -3.33 -4.96 34.67
C TYR A 107 -3.80 -3.86 35.64
N CYS A 108 -4.59 -2.90 35.16
CA CYS A 108 -5.14 -1.84 36.00
C CYS A 108 -6.07 -2.44 37.07
N ILE A 109 -6.88 -3.44 36.72
CA ILE A 109 -7.73 -4.17 37.67
C ILE A 109 -6.85 -4.91 38.70
N PHE A 110 -5.83 -5.64 38.24
CA PHE A 110 -4.91 -6.39 39.10
C PHE A 110 -4.16 -5.52 40.13
N ARG A 111 -3.79 -4.29 39.76
CA ARG A 111 -3.11 -3.33 40.65
C ARG A 111 -4.06 -2.32 41.32
N GLU A 112 -5.37 -2.50 41.19
CA GLU A 112 -6.39 -1.59 41.74
C GLU A 112 -6.16 -0.13 41.33
N PHE A 113 -5.81 0.08 40.07
CA PHE A 113 -5.71 1.39 39.45
C PHE A 113 -7.05 1.73 38.82
N GLU A 114 -7.73 2.74 39.36
CA GLU A 114 -8.94 3.25 38.72
C GLU A 114 -8.60 3.90 37.38
N TYR A 115 -9.30 3.48 36.32
CA TYR A 115 -9.02 3.91 34.96
C TYR A 115 -10.29 4.28 34.18
N CYS A 116 -10.09 5.05 33.11
CA CYS A 116 -11.07 5.27 32.05
C CYS A 116 -10.51 4.72 30.73
N ARG A 117 -11.38 4.32 29.80
CA ARG A 117 -10.97 3.78 28.49
C ARG A 117 -11.75 4.42 27.36
N ILE A 118 -11.06 4.87 26.32
CA ILE A 118 -11.65 5.29 25.04
C ILE A 118 -10.92 4.59 23.89
N ASP A 119 -11.66 3.79 23.15
CA ASP A 119 -11.21 3.20 21.90
C ASP A 119 -12.11 3.62 20.73
N GLY A 120 -11.76 3.16 19.52
CA GLY A 120 -12.52 3.47 18.31
C GLY A 120 -13.93 2.86 18.26
N GLN A 121 -14.29 2.00 19.22
CA GLN A 121 -15.60 1.36 19.31
C GLN A 121 -16.49 1.98 20.41
N THR A 122 -15.91 2.82 21.28
CA THR A 122 -16.63 3.50 22.36
C THR A 122 -17.67 4.48 21.79
N LYS A 123 -18.92 4.34 22.22
CA LYS A 123 -20.03 5.21 21.80
C LYS A 123 -19.77 6.66 22.22
N GLN A 124 -20.38 7.60 21.51
CA GLN A 124 -20.17 9.02 21.76
C GLN A 124 -20.61 9.44 23.17
N GLU A 125 -21.72 8.90 23.68
CA GLU A 125 -22.23 9.20 25.03
C GLU A 125 -21.26 8.71 26.11
N ASP A 126 -20.87 7.43 26.04
CA ASP A 126 -19.89 6.82 26.98
C ASP A 126 -18.55 7.56 26.97
N ARG A 127 -18.13 8.07 25.80
CA ARG A 127 -16.92 8.87 25.65
C ARG A 127 -16.98 10.17 26.44
N ILE A 128 -18.11 10.88 26.38
CA ILE A 128 -18.29 12.15 27.11
C ILE A 128 -18.26 11.87 28.60
N THR A 129 -19.00 10.86 29.07
CA THR A 129 -19.00 10.45 30.48
C THR A 129 -17.59 10.12 30.97
N ALA A 130 -16.81 9.32 30.23
CA ALA A 130 -15.44 8.97 30.62
C ALA A 130 -14.50 10.19 30.68
N ILE A 131 -14.70 11.19 29.79
CA ILE A 131 -13.92 12.43 29.79
C ILE A 131 -14.30 13.28 31.01
N ASP A 132 -15.59 13.43 31.28
CA ASP A 132 -16.09 14.23 32.40
C ASP A 132 -15.68 13.61 33.73
N ASP A 133 -15.79 12.28 33.87
CA ASP A 133 -15.37 11.53 35.06
C ASP A 133 -13.87 11.71 35.35
N TYR A 134 -13.02 11.70 34.31
CA TYR A 134 -11.58 11.90 34.48
C TYR A 134 -11.20 13.35 34.75
N ASN A 135 -11.93 14.30 34.17
CA ASN A 135 -11.69 15.74 34.33
C ASN A 135 -12.36 16.34 35.57
N ALA A 136 -13.27 15.60 36.22
CA ALA A 136 -13.97 16.05 37.41
C ALA A 136 -12.99 16.52 38.50
N PRO A 137 -13.33 17.58 39.26
CA PRO A 137 -12.56 17.96 40.44
C PRO A 137 -12.56 16.77 41.41
N ASP A 138 -11.38 16.42 41.93
CA ASP A 138 -11.17 15.29 42.83
C ASP A 138 -11.51 13.90 42.24
N SER A 139 -11.42 13.74 40.92
CA SER A 139 -11.54 12.43 40.27
C SER A 139 -10.54 11.43 40.84
N THR A 140 -11.03 10.24 41.19
CA THR A 140 -10.24 9.09 41.66
C THR A 140 -9.51 8.38 40.52
N LYS A 141 -9.83 8.70 39.25
CA LYS A 141 -9.29 8.06 38.07
C LYS A 141 -7.83 8.47 37.86
N PHE A 142 -6.94 7.49 37.91
CA PHE A 142 -5.49 7.69 37.79
C PHE A 142 -5.02 7.52 36.34
N VAL A 143 -5.48 6.46 35.66
CA VAL A 143 -5.07 6.11 34.30
C VAL A 143 -6.19 6.39 33.30
N PHE A 144 -5.87 6.99 32.16
CA PHE A 144 -6.76 7.02 31.00
C PHE A 144 -6.14 6.22 29.86
N LEU A 145 -6.76 5.12 29.47
CA LEU A 145 -6.37 4.28 28.35
C LEU A 145 -7.02 4.81 27.06
N LEU A 146 -6.21 5.19 26.07
CA LEU A 146 -6.71 5.69 24.79
C LEU A 146 -6.04 4.96 23.63
N THR A 147 -6.80 4.72 22.56
CA THR A 147 -6.15 4.43 21.28
C THR A 147 -5.65 5.72 20.64
N THR A 148 -4.44 5.73 20.06
CA THR A 148 -3.82 6.97 19.52
C THR A 148 -4.73 7.67 18.50
N ARG A 149 -5.42 6.89 17.65
CA ARG A 149 -6.38 7.44 16.67
C ARG A 149 -7.67 7.99 17.28
N ALA A 150 -8.26 7.29 18.26
CA ALA A 150 -9.47 7.80 18.93
C ALA A 150 -9.16 9.02 19.80
N GLY A 151 -7.97 9.05 20.41
CA GLY A 151 -7.45 10.18 21.16
C GLY A 151 -7.22 11.43 20.30
N GLY A 152 -6.90 11.27 19.01
CA GLY A 152 -6.72 12.37 18.05
C GLY A 152 -8.00 13.15 17.70
N LEU A 153 -9.17 12.77 18.19
CA LEU A 153 -10.48 13.36 17.80
C LEU A 153 -10.84 14.68 18.51
N GLY A 154 -9.88 15.47 18.96
CA GLY A 154 -10.15 16.84 19.44
C GLY A 154 -10.52 16.97 20.93
N ILE A 155 -10.41 15.91 21.74
CA ILE A 155 -10.76 15.91 23.17
C ILE A 155 -9.78 16.75 24.03
N ASN A 156 -10.18 17.08 25.26
CA ASN A 156 -9.38 17.88 26.19
C ASN A 156 -9.18 17.12 27.52
N LEU A 157 -7.93 16.82 27.87
CA LEU A 157 -7.53 16.04 29.05
C LEU A 157 -6.40 16.76 29.81
N THR A 158 -6.56 18.06 30.04
CA THR A 158 -5.61 18.95 30.76
C THR A 158 -5.41 18.60 32.23
N THR A 159 -6.22 17.68 32.72
CA THR A 159 -6.22 17.14 34.07
C THR A 159 -5.02 16.18 34.30
N ALA A 160 -4.49 15.57 33.24
CA ALA A 160 -3.32 14.70 33.28
C ALA A 160 -2.02 15.43 32.91
N ASP A 161 -0.98 15.21 33.71
CA ASP A 161 0.35 15.78 33.53
C ASP A 161 1.37 14.81 32.90
N ILE A 162 1.03 13.52 32.78
CA ILE A 162 1.90 12.53 32.17
C ILE A 162 1.22 11.87 30.98
N VAL A 163 1.96 11.76 29.88
CA VAL A 163 1.56 11.03 28.68
C VAL A 163 2.55 9.90 28.45
N ILE A 164 2.06 8.67 28.36
CA ILE A 164 2.84 7.49 27.98
C ILE A 164 2.38 7.06 26.60
N LEU A 165 3.31 7.06 25.64
CA LEU A 165 3.13 6.45 24.33
C LEU A 165 3.70 5.04 24.41
N TYR A 166 2.80 4.05 24.55
CA TYR A 166 3.18 2.65 24.68
C TYR A 166 3.83 2.13 23.39
N ASP A 167 3.31 2.56 22.25
CA ASP A 167 3.92 2.34 20.95
C ASP A 167 3.70 3.54 20.01
N SER A 168 4.62 3.73 19.07
CA SER A 168 4.66 4.93 18.22
C SER A 168 3.96 4.75 16.88
N ASP A 169 3.25 5.77 16.39
CA ASP A 169 2.71 5.74 15.02
C ASP A 169 3.84 5.86 13.97
N TRP A 170 3.58 5.42 12.74
CA TRP A 170 4.45 5.69 11.59
C TRP A 170 4.43 7.15 11.16
N ASN A 171 3.38 7.87 11.53
CA ASN A 171 3.21 9.29 11.33
C ASN A 171 3.42 10.04 12.65
N PRO A 172 4.55 10.76 12.83
CA PRO A 172 4.85 11.47 14.08
C PRO A 172 3.78 12.49 14.48
N GLN A 173 3.03 13.04 13.51
CA GLN A 173 1.98 14.01 13.77
C GLN A 173 0.82 13.44 14.58
N VAL A 174 0.53 12.14 14.41
CA VAL A 174 -0.54 11.46 15.16
C VAL A 174 -0.17 11.38 16.64
N ASP A 175 1.09 11.06 16.95
CA ASP A 175 1.59 11.03 18.31
C ASP A 175 1.66 12.43 18.92
N LEU A 176 2.10 13.44 18.15
CA LEU A 176 2.12 14.83 18.61
C LEU A 176 0.70 15.33 18.97
N GLN A 177 -0.28 15.00 18.14
CA GLN A 177 -1.68 15.33 18.42
C GLN A 177 -2.22 14.64 19.68
N ALA A 178 -1.76 13.43 19.98
CA ALA A 178 -2.09 12.71 21.21
C ALA A 178 -1.47 13.39 22.43
N GLN A 179 -0.20 13.85 22.34
CA GLN A 179 0.46 14.62 23.40
C GLN A 179 -0.28 15.93 23.70
N ASP A 180 -0.76 16.62 22.67
CA ASP A 180 -1.53 17.87 22.77
C ASP A 180 -2.91 17.69 23.45
N ARG A 181 -3.32 16.45 23.80
CA ARG A 181 -4.52 16.23 24.63
C ARG A 181 -4.30 16.68 26.08
N ALA A 182 -3.08 16.47 26.59
CA ALA A 182 -2.65 16.91 27.92
C ALA A 182 -1.85 18.21 27.86
N HIS A 183 -0.95 18.35 26.89
CA HIS A 183 -0.15 19.56 26.66
C HIS A 183 -0.98 20.61 25.92
N ARG A 184 -1.94 21.19 26.63
CA ARG A 184 -2.91 22.15 26.08
C ARG A 184 -3.11 23.33 27.02
N ILE A 185 -3.57 24.46 26.46
CA ILE A 185 -4.02 25.62 27.24
C ILE A 185 -5.07 25.14 28.26
N GLY A 186 -4.76 25.31 29.55
CA GLY A 186 -5.54 24.80 30.68
C GLY A 186 -4.75 23.88 31.61
N GLN A 187 -3.64 23.29 31.15
CA GLN A 187 -2.73 22.54 32.01
C GLN A 187 -1.90 23.49 32.89
N THR A 188 -1.77 23.14 34.17
CA THR A 188 -1.03 23.90 35.19
C THR A 188 0.28 23.24 35.62
N LYS A 189 0.39 21.91 35.49
CA LYS A 189 1.59 21.13 35.80
C LYS A 189 2.50 20.96 34.57
N GLN A 190 3.78 20.72 34.79
CA GLN A 190 4.71 20.39 33.71
C GLN A 190 4.32 19.05 33.06
N VAL A 191 4.05 19.06 31.76
CA VAL A 191 3.74 17.83 31.04
C VAL A 191 5.01 17.03 30.73
N TYR A 192 5.01 15.75 31.12
CA TYR A 192 6.03 14.77 30.76
C TYR A 192 5.46 13.77 29.75
N VAL A 193 6.20 13.53 28.67
CA VAL A 193 5.85 12.55 27.64
C VAL A 193 6.92 11.47 27.66
N PHE A 194 6.51 10.24 27.97
CA PHE A 194 7.35 9.06 27.94
C PHE A 194 7.00 8.22 26.72
N ARG A 195 7.96 8.00 25.84
CA ARG A 195 7.78 7.15 24.66
C ARG A 195 8.53 5.84 24.86
N PHE A 196 7.82 4.72 24.90
CA PHE A 196 8.47 3.41 24.99
C PHE A 196 9.05 3.03 23.63
N VAL A 197 10.29 2.53 23.66
CA VAL A 197 11.05 2.11 22.49
C VAL A 197 11.81 0.85 22.85
N THR A 198 11.54 -0.24 22.14
CA THR A 198 12.26 -1.50 22.38
C THR A 198 13.70 -1.43 21.84
N GLU A 199 14.70 -1.60 22.71
CA GLU A 199 16.13 -1.59 22.33
C GLU A 199 16.46 -2.72 21.36
N ASN A 200 17.36 -2.45 20.41
CA ASN A 200 17.85 -3.43 19.42
C ASN A 200 16.71 -4.12 18.65
N ALA A 201 15.64 -3.40 18.36
CA ALA A 201 14.45 -3.91 17.68
C ALA A 201 14.08 -3.08 16.45
N ILE A 202 12.98 -3.47 15.81
CA ILE A 202 12.36 -2.70 14.73
C ILE A 202 11.92 -1.29 15.17
N GLU A 203 11.54 -1.10 16.43
CA GLU A 203 10.99 0.16 16.94
C GLU A 203 11.99 1.32 16.91
N GLU A 204 13.28 1.07 17.15
CA GLU A 204 14.32 2.10 17.03
C GLU A 204 14.38 2.67 15.61
N LYS A 205 14.21 1.83 14.58
CA LYS A 205 14.17 2.29 13.19
C LYS A 205 12.87 3.03 12.86
N VAL A 206 11.74 2.61 13.43
CA VAL A 206 10.48 3.36 13.31
C VAL A 206 10.64 4.77 13.91
N LEU A 207 11.30 4.88 15.07
CA LEU A 207 11.57 6.16 15.74
C LEU A 207 12.48 7.07 14.89
N GLU A 208 13.59 6.54 14.36
CA GLU A 208 14.48 7.30 13.46
C GLU A 208 13.73 7.84 12.24
N ARG A 209 12.83 7.03 11.65
CA ARG A 209 12.00 7.45 10.51
C ARG A 209 10.97 8.49 10.89
N ALA A 210 10.34 8.34 12.05
CA ALA A 210 9.41 9.34 12.57
C ALA A 210 10.11 10.69 12.78
N ALA A 211 11.33 10.70 13.35
CA ALA A 211 12.12 11.91 13.52
C ALA A 211 12.53 12.57 12.19
N GLN A 212 12.93 11.77 11.19
CA GLN A 212 13.22 12.27 9.83
C GLN A 212 12.01 12.92 9.19
N LYS A 213 10.84 12.28 9.27
CA LYS A 213 9.59 12.82 8.74
C LYS A 213 9.19 14.11 9.43
N LEU A 214 9.26 14.15 10.77
CA LEU A 214 8.94 15.35 11.53
C LEU A 214 9.85 16.53 11.14
N ARG A 215 11.14 16.27 10.94
CA ARG A 215 12.09 17.30 10.49
C ARG A 215 11.80 17.77 9.07
N LEU A 216 11.51 16.85 8.15
CA LEU A 216 11.10 17.17 6.79
C LEU A 216 9.84 18.06 6.81
N ASP A 217 8.81 17.68 7.57
CA ASP A 217 7.56 18.42 7.69
C ASP A 217 7.80 19.84 8.22
N GLN A 218 8.66 20.02 9.23
CA GLN A 218 9.04 21.34 9.73
C GLN A 218 9.68 22.22 8.65
N LEU A 219 10.57 21.66 7.83
CA LEU A 219 11.25 22.40 6.76
C LEU A 219 10.31 22.71 5.59
N VAL A 220 9.41 21.79 5.24
CA VAL A 220 8.36 21.97 4.24
C VAL A 220 7.43 23.11 4.62
N ILE A 221 7.02 23.18 5.90
CA ILE A 221 6.21 24.29 6.44
C ILE A 221 6.95 25.63 6.32
N GLN A 222 8.25 25.67 6.65
CA GLN A 222 9.06 26.88 6.55
C GLN A 222 9.25 27.37 5.09
N GLN A 223 9.30 26.46 4.12
CA GLN A 223 9.51 26.80 2.71
C GLN A 223 8.22 27.02 1.91
N GLY A 224 7.04 26.78 2.50
CA GLY A 224 5.73 27.00 1.85
C GLY A 224 5.47 26.13 0.60
N ARG A 225 6.29 25.11 0.33
CA ARG A 225 6.10 24.18 -0.79
C ARG A 225 5.28 22.99 -0.33
N LEU A 226 4.11 22.77 -0.93
CA LEU A 226 3.31 21.56 -0.74
C LEU A 226 3.98 20.37 -1.44
N VAL A 227 4.97 19.75 -0.80
CA VAL A 227 5.46 18.44 -1.24
C VAL A 227 4.58 17.38 -0.59
N GLN A 228 3.68 16.77 -1.36
CA GLN A 228 2.97 15.57 -0.95
C GLN A 228 3.97 14.41 -0.80
N SER A 229 4.61 14.30 0.36
CA SER A 229 5.50 13.19 0.71
C SER A 229 4.79 12.14 1.57
N GLN A 230 3.59 11.71 1.16
CA GLN A 230 2.99 10.48 1.69
C GLN A 230 3.43 9.26 0.88
N LYS A 231 4.73 9.13 0.56
CA LYS A 231 5.24 7.89 -0.01
C LYS A 231 5.35 6.85 1.11
N ALA A 232 4.57 5.79 1.02
CA ALA A 232 4.67 4.63 1.89
C ALA A 232 6.10 4.03 1.83
N ALA A 233 6.59 3.52 2.96
CA ALA A 233 7.95 2.97 3.09
C ALA A 233 8.31 2.04 1.91
N SER A 234 9.55 2.15 1.41
CA SER A 234 10.03 1.35 0.29
C SER A 234 10.31 -0.11 0.71
N LYS A 235 10.44 -1.03 -0.26
CA LYS A 235 10.75 -2.43 0.04
C LYS A 235 12.11 -2.56 0.75
N GLU A 236 13.12 -1.86 0.23
CA GLU A 236 14.48 -1.88 0.74
C GLU A 236 14.51 -1.32 2.16
N GLU A 237 13.78 -0.24 2.39
CA GLU A 237 13.62 0.35 3.71
C GLU A 237 12.99 -0.61 4.72
N LEU A 238 11.86 -1.25 4.38
CA LEU A 238 11.22 -2.26 5.23
C LEU A 238 12.18 -3.41 5.57
N LEU A 239 13.00 -3.83 4.61
CA LEU A 239 13.98 -4.90 4.81
C LEU A 239 15.11 -4.45 5.75
N THR A 240 15.62 -3.22 5.60
CA THR A 240 16.62 -2.67 6.55
C THR A 240 16.06 -2.55 7.97
N MET A 241 14.78 -2.21 8.12
CA MET A 241 14.13 -2.10 9.43
C MET A 241 13.98 -3.45 10.12
N ILE A 242 13.65 -4.50 9.37
CA ILE A 242 13.52 -5.87 9.91
C ILE A 242 14.90 -6.45 10.27
N GLN A 243 15.92 -6.19 9.46
CA GLN A 243 17.28 -6.69 9.71
C GLN A 243 17.97 -6.00 10.88
N HIS A 244 17.52 -4.78 11.23
CA HIS A 244 18.03 -4.07 12.39
C HIS A 244 17.73 -4.82 13.68
N GLY A 245 18.76 -5.12 14.47
CA GLY A 245 18.62 -5.82 15.74
C GLY A 245 18.41 -7.34 15.63
N ALA A 246 18.09 -7.87 14.44
CA ALA A 246 17.93 -9.30 14.22
C ALA A 246 19.20 -10.09 14.64
N GLU A 247 20.39 -9.61 14.26
CA GLU A 247 21.67 -10.24 14.64
C GLU A 247 21.89 -10.24 16.16
N SER A 248 21.60 -9.12 16.83
CA SER A 248 21.71 -9.04 18.29
C SER A 248 20.78 -10.05 18.96
N ILE A 249 19.55 -10.19 18.47
CA ILE A 249 18.54 -11.09 19.03
C ILE A 249 18.90 -12.57 18.78
N PHE A 250 19.55 -12.91 17.67
CA PHE A 250 20.02 -14.28 17.41
C PHE A 250 21.30 -14.65 18.16
N ASN A 251 22.20 -13.68 18.41
CA ASN A 251 23.51 -13.93 19.02
C ASN A 251 23.51 -13.80 20.55
N SER A 252 22.58 -13.04 21.15
CA SER A 252 22.51 -12.89 22.61
C SER A 252 21.66 -14.00 23.24
N SER A 253 22.28 -14.95 23.94
CA SER A 253 21.57 -16.05 24.61
C SER A 253 21.08 -15.73 26.01
N ASP A 254 21.53 -14.64 26.63
CA ASP A 254 21.06 -14.27 27.96
C ASP A 254 21.33 -12.79 28.24
N SER A 255 20.25 -12.05 28.41
CA SER A 255 20.31 -10.83 29.22
C SER A 255 19.00 -10.84 29.98
N THR A 256 19.05 -11.31 31.22
CA THR A 256 18.04 -10.92 32.18
C THR A 256 17.87 -9.41 32.06
N VAL A 257 16.62 -8.94 32.00
CA VAL A 257 16.34 -7.55 32.32
C VAL A 257 16.85 -7.42 33.74
N THR A 258 18.09 -6.98 33.91
CA THR A 258 18.59 -6.59 35.21
C THR A 258 17.63 -5.53 35.71
N GLU A 259 17.34 -5.55 37.00
CA GLU A 259 16.63 -4.49 37.73
C GLU A 259 17.46 -3.20 37.62
N ASP A 260 17.57 -2.67 36.40
CA ASP A 260 18.20 -1.41 36.11
C ASP A 260 17.27 -0.38 36.72
N ASP A 261 17.76 0.29 37.77
CA ASP A 261 17.09 1.41 38.42
C ASP A 261 16.37 2.24 37.35
N ILE A 262 15.05 2.41 37.47
CA ILE A 262 14.24 3.19 36.51
C ILE A 262 14.88 4.57 36.24
N ASP A 263 15.60 5.11 37.23
CA ASP A 263 16.41 6.34 37.11
C ASP A 263 17.55 6.24 36.09
N LEU A 264 18.24 5.11 36.00
CA LEU A 264 19.29 4.86 35.01
C LEU A 264 18.70 4.74 33.61
N ILE A 265 17.56 4.06 33.45
CA ILE A 265 16.83 3.99 32.17
C ILE A 265 16.35 5.37 31.74
N LEU A 266 15.79 6.16 32.67
CA LEU A 266 15.35 7.54 32.43
C LEU A 266 16.51 8.42 31.98
N ARG A 267 17.66 8.35 32.67
CA ARG A 267 18.85 9.13 32.34
C ARG A 267 19.44 8.76 30.98
N LYS A 268 19.62 7.46 30.72
CA LYS A 268 20.10 6.95 29.42
C LYS A 268 19.13 7.33 28.29
N GLY A 269 17.82 7.28 28.57
CA GLY A 269 16.77 7.69 27.67
C GLY A 269 16.83 9.18 27.33
N GLU A 270 17.04 10.05 28.33
CA GLU A 270 17.20 11.49 28.12
C GLU A 270 18.45 11.82 27.29
N GLU A 271 19.59 11.19 27.60
CA GLU A 271 20.85 11.36 26.85
C GLU A 271 20.70 10.94 25.37
N LYS A 272 20.17 9.75 25.10
CA LYS A 272 19.92 9.25 23.73
C LYS A 272 18.90 10.12 22.99
N THR A 273 17.84 10.57 23.66
CA THR A 273 16.83 11.46 23.07
C THR A 273 17.45 12.80 22.66
N ALA A 274 18.31 13.36 23.51
CA ALA A 274 19.02 14.59 23.21
C ALA A 274 20.01 14.43 22.04
N GLU A 275 20.73 13.31 21.97
CA GLU A 275 21.63 12.98 20.85
C GLU A 275 20.87 12.85 19.53
N LEU A 276 19.75 12.12 19.54
CA LEU A 276 18.91 11.92 18.36
C LEU A 276 18.32 13.25 17.86
N ASN A 277 17.81 14.08 18.77
CA ASN A 277 17.31 15.40 18.43
C ASN A 277 18.40 16.29 17.85
N LYS A 278 19.61 16.30 18.42
CA LYS A 278 20.75 17.06 17.87
C LYS A 278 21.11 16.59 16.46
N LYS A 279 21.17 15.28 16.24
CA LYS A 279 21.50 14.67 14.94
C LYS A 279 20.55 15.10 13.83
N TYR A 280 19.25 15.18 14.12
CA TYR A 280 18.24 15.55 13.11
C TYR A 280 17.99 17.07 13.02
N GLN A 281 18.24 17.84 14.08
CA GLN A 281 18.16 19.30 14.04
C GLN A 281 19.26 19.93 13.18
N SER A 282 20.45 19.33 13.11
CA SER A 282 21.56 19.83 12.28
C SER A 282 21.40 19.59 10.78
N LEU A 283 20.42 18.77 10.36
CA LEU A 283 20.23 18.41 8.95
C LEU A 283 19.36 19.47 8.22
N GLY A 284 19.82 19.88 7.04
CA GLY A 284 19.11 20.77 6.11
C GLY A 284 18.18 20.04 5.15
N LEU A 285 17.40 20.79 4.34
CA LEU A 285 16.39 20.24 3.42
C LEU A 285 17.03 19.36 2.32
N ASP A 286 18.15 19.81 1.75
CA ASP A 286 18.87 19.08 0.70
C ASP A 286 19.49 17.78 1.23
N ASP A 287 20.00 17.79 2.47
CA ASP A 287 20.57 16.60 3.12
C ASP A 287 19.50 15.53 3.42
N LEU A 288 18.30 15.97 3.82
CA LEU A 288 17.17 15.07 4.11
C LEU A 288 16.57 14.45 2.85
N GLN A 289 16.53 15.18 1.74
CA GLN A 289 16.04 14.66 0.47
C GLN A 289 17.02 13.62 -0.11
N ASN A 290 18.33 13.84 0.05
CA ASN A 290 19.39 12.91 -0.37
C ASN A 290 19.50 11.65 0.53
N PHE A 291 18.87 11.65 1.71
CA PHE A 291 18.80 10.50 2.63
C PHE A 291 17.89 9.37 2.16
N THR A 292 16.98 9.66 1.23
CA THR A 292 16.02 8.68 0.70
C THR A 292 16.50 7.94 -0.54
N SER A 293 17.57 8.41 -1.20
CA SER A 293 18.00 7.82 -2.48
C SER A 293 19.50 7.52 -2.62
N GLU A 294 20.44 8.22 -1.95
CA GLU A 294 21.87 8.06 -2.30
C GLU A 294 22.90 8.10 -1.16
N SER A 295 22.57 8.56 0.06
CA SER A 295 23.58 8.76 1.11
C SER A 295 23.92 7.54 1.99
N ALA A 296 23.45 6.33 1.64
CA ALA A 296 24.07 5.10 2.17
C ALA A 296 25.46 4.83 1.57
N TYR A 297 25.85 5.59 0.53
CA TYR A 297 27.06 5.32 -0.27
C TYR A 297 28.04 6.50 -0.37
N GLN A 298 27.81 7.61 0.35
CA GLN A 298 28.72 8.76 0.33
C GLN A 298 29.10 9.19 1.76
N TRP A 299 30.41 9.19 2.04
CA TRP A 299 31.00 9.73 3.27
C TRP A 299 32.14 10.66 2.87
N GLN A 300 32.12 11.90 3.37
CA GLN A 300 33.12 12.95 3.13
C GLN A 300 33.44 13.24 1.64
N GLY A 301 32.45 13.22 0.75
CA GLY A 301 32.63 13.62 -0.65
C GLY A 301 33.27 12.55 -1.55
N GLU A 302 33.51 11.33 -1.04
CA GLU A 302 33.82 10.16 -1.89
C GLU A 302 32.58 9.29 -2.09
N ASP A 303 32.39 8.79 -3.32
CA ASP A 303 31.35 7.83 -3.70
C ASP A 303 31.85 6.38 -3.54
N TRP A 304 31.26 5.66 -2.59
CA TRP A 304 31.59 4.28 -2.23
C TRP A 304 30.73 3.26 -2.99
N SER A 305 29.88 3.68 -3.93
CA SER A 305 29.04 2.79 -4.75
C SER A 305 29.84 1.69 -5.49
N ASN A 306 31.09 1.98 -5.88
CA ASN A 306 31.95 1.06 -6.62
C ASN A 306 32.87 0.17 -5.75
N LYS A 307 33.07 0.48 -4.46
CA LYS A 307 33.96 -0.33 -3.57
C LYS A 307 33.32 -1.65 -3.10
N ARG A 308 32.01 -1.84 -3.30
CA ARG A 308 31.34 -3.12 -3.01
C ARG A 308 31.62 -4.25 -4.00
N LYS A 309 32.26 -3.98 -5.15
CA LYS A 309 32.61 -5.06 -6.09
C LYS A 309 33.86 -5.85 -5.69
N ASP A 310 34.71 -5.32 -4.81
CA ASP A 310 36.04 -5.90 -4.57
C ASP A 310 36.33 -6.27 -3.10
N HIS A 311 35.44 -5.93 -2.16
CA HIS A 311 35.45 -6.47 -0.81
C HIS A 311 34.06 -7.03 -0.50
N GLY A 312 33.99 -8.36 -0.36
CA GLY A 312 32.77 -9.14 -0.17
C GLY A 312 31.79 -8.49 0.80
N SER A 313 30.78 -7.84 0.24
CA SER A 313 29.63 -7.34 0.96
C SER A 313 28.97 -8.53 1.64
N ARG A 314 29.13 -8.65 2.97
CA ARG A 314 28.38 -9.61 3.78
C ARG A 314 26.89 -9.33 3.58
N PHE A 315 26.28 -10.05 2.65
CA PHE A 315 24.90 -10.46 2.80
C PHE A 315 24.86 -11.24 4.13
N ASN A 316 24.33 -10.63 5.18
CA ASN A 316 24.17 -11.28 6.48
C ASN A 316 23.04 -12.31 6.36
N TRP A 317 23.40 -13.46 5.80
CA TRP A 317 22.54 -14.63 5.67
C TRP A 317 22.22 -15.16 7.07
N ILE A 318 20.97 -14.98 7.52
CA ILE A 318 20.50 -15.62 8.76
C ILE A 318 20.33 -17.12 8.45
N GLU A 319 21.18 -17.97 9.03
CA GLU A 319 21.11 -19.42 8.85
C GLU A 319 19.80 -19.97 9.44
N PRO A 320 18.94 -20.66 8.66
CA PRO A 320 17.80 -21.37 9.21
C PRO A 320 18.27 -22.45 10.19
N PRO A 321 17.52 -22.77 11.27
CA PRO A 321 17.86 -23.88 12.15
C PRO A 321 17.99 -25.16 11.33
N LYS A 322 19.20 -25.73 11.31
CA LYS A 322 19.53 -26.94 10.54
C LYS A 322 18.68 -28.09 11.06
N ARG A 323 17.66 -28.48 10.30
CA ARG A 323 17.06 -29.81 10.44
C ARG A 323 18.12 -30.79 9.93
N GLU A 324 18.81 -31.47 10.85
CA GLU A 324 19.84 -32.45 10.52
C GLU A 324 19.25 -33.57 9.65
N ARG A 325 19.42 -33.43 8.34
CA ARG A 325 19.48 -34.57 7.42
C ARG A 325 20.93 -34.78 7.09
N LYS A 326 21.46 -35.95 7.46
CA LYS A 326 22.79 -36.43 7.06
C LYS A 326 23.00 -36.19 5.56
N VAL A 327 23.96 -35.34 5.22
CA VAL A 327 24.38 -35.10 3.85
C VAL A 327 25.43 -36.15 3.51
N ASN A 328 25.20 -36.91 2.43
CA ASN A 328 26.23 -37.74 1.82
C ASN A 328 27.29 -36.84 1.18
N TYR A 329 28.55 -37.11 1.52
CA TYR A 329 29.74 -36.45 1.02
C TYR A 329 29.76 -36.37 -0.52
N ALA A 330 29.82 -35.16 -1.09
CA ALA A 330 30.13 -34.93 -2.49
C ALA A 330 31.56 -34.38 -2.60
N VAL A 331 32.50 -35.25 -2.93
CA VAL A 331 33.96 -35.02 -3.02
C VAL A 331 34.34 -33.99 -4.12
N ASP A 332 33.40 -33.61 -4.98
CA ASP A 332 33.65 -32.81 -6.19
C ASP A 332 33.84 -31.30 -5.95
N SER A 333 33.36 -30.78 -4.82
CA SER A 333 33.51 -29.35 -4.50
C SER A 333 34.94 -28.98 -4.07
N TYR A 334 35.68 -29.92 -3.48
CA TYR A 334 37.04 -29.69 -3.01
C TYR A 334 38.05 -29.62 -4.17
N TYR A 335 37.79 -30.34 -5.26
CA TYR A 335 38.66 -30.32 -6.46
C TYR A 335 38.46 -29.08 -7.34
N ARG A 336 37.28 -28.45 -7.33
CA ARG A 336 37.03 -27.21 -8.10
C ARG A 336 37.71 -25.98 -7.52
N GLU A 337 37.83 -25.91 -6.20
CA GLU A 337 38.45 -24.77 -5.50
C GLU A 337 39.99 -24.84 -5.62
N ALA A 338 40.57 -26.03 -5.50
CA ALA A 338 42.03 -26.23 -5.51
C ALA A 338 42.70 -25.99 -6.88
N LEU A 339 41.93 -25.97 -7.98
CA LEU A 339 42.44 -25.78 -9.34
C LEU A 339 42.31 -24.35 -9.89
N ARG A 340 41.76 -23.40 -9.11
CA ARG A 340 41.70 -21.98 -9.50
C ARG A 340 42.98 -21.24 -9.14
N VAL A 341 44.09 -21.59 -9.78
CA VAL A 341 45.31 -20.78 -9.76
C VAL A 341 45.74 -20.50 -11.18
N THR A 342 45.17 -19.47 -11.80
CA THR A 342 45.81 -18.66 -12.87
C THR A 342 44.96 -17.42 -13.11
N ALA A 343 45.57 -16.24 -12.94
CA ALA A 343 44.98 -14.96 -13.32
C ALA A 343 44.85 -14.90 -14.85
N LYS A 344 43.64 -14.65 -15.36
CA LYS A 344 43.43 -14.40 -16.81
C LYS A 344 44.09 -13.07 -17.19
N PRO A 345 44.85 -13.00 -18.29
CA PRO A 345 45.37 -11.73 -18.78
C PRO A 345 44.22 -10.86 -19.31
N THR A 346 44.28 -9.57 -19.00
CA THR A 346 43.37 -8.53 -19.50
C THR A 346 43.45 -8.43 -21.02
N GLN A 347 42.39 -8.82 -21.72
CA GLN A 347 42.29 -8.63 -23.17
C GLN A 347 42.04 -7.14 -23.51
N PRO A 348 42.62 -6.63 -24.62
CA PRO A 348 42.38 -5.27 -25.09
C PRO A 348 40.91 -5.07 -25.46
N LYS A 349 40.33 -3.92 -25.07
CA LYS A 349 38.94 -3.55 -25.38
C LYS A 349 38.76 -3.48 -26.90
N THR A 350 37.93 -4.37 -27.45
CA THR A 350 37.50 -4.31 -28.84
C THR A 350 36.70 -3.02 -29.11
N PRO A 351 36.72 -2.49 -30.35
CA PRO A 351 35.99 -1.28 -30.71
C PRO A 351 34.51 -1.42 -30.35
N ARG A 352 33.93 -0.39 -29.72
CA ARG A 352 32.50 -0.39 -29.38
C ARG A 352 31.69 -0.50 -30.66
N ALA A 353 30.84 -1.52 -30.73
CA ALA A 353 29.85 -1.65 -31.80
C ALA A 353 29.01 -0.36 -31.89
N PRO A 354 28.60 0.06 -33.11
CA PRO A 354 27.69 1.19 -33.30
C PRO A 354 26.42 1.02 -32.48
N LYS A 355 25.82 2.15 -32.07
CA LYS A 355 24.59 2.17 -31.26
C LYS A 355 23.47 1.50 -32.06
N GLN A 356 22.95 0.39 -31.54
CA GLN A 356 21.83 -0.31 -32.14
C GLN A 356 20.53 0.46 -31.92
N ILE A 357 19.65 0.45 -32.92
CA ILE A 357 18.29 0.99 -32.81
C ILE A 357 17.54 0.14 -31.78
N THR A 358 17.00 0.79 -30.75
CA THR A 358 16.21 0.10 -29.73
C THR A 358 14.80 -0.13 -30.27
N ILE A 359 14.52 -1.35 -30.70
CA ILE A 359 13.21 -1.75 -31.22
C ILE A 359 12.26 -1.93 -30.04
N ASN A 360 11.20 -1.14 -29.98
CA ASN A 360 10.11 -1.35 -29.03
C ASN A 360 8.89 -1.96 -29.73
N GLU A 361 8.22 -2.90 -29.07
CA GLU A 361 7.06 -3.63 -29.63
C GLU A 361 5.90 -2.69 -30.02
N PHE A 362 5.68 -1.63 -29.23
CA PHE A 362 4.61 -0.65 -29.47
C PHE A 362 4.83 0.29 -30.67
N GLN A 363 6.01 0.23 -31.30
CA GLN A 363 6.35 1.00 -32.50
C GLN A 363 6.05 0.23 -33.80
N PHE A 364 5.62 -1.05 -33.68
CA PHE A 364 5.15 -1.90 -34.78
C PHE A 364 6.13 -2.05 -35.95
N TYR A 365 7.43 -2.15 -35.67
CA TYR A 365 8.44 -2.42 -36.70
C TYR A 365 8.12 -3.71 -37.49
N PRO A 366 8.42 -3.77 -38.80
CA PRO A 366 8.22 -4.98 -39.58
C PRO A 366 9.05 -6.15 -39.01
N PRO A 367 8.50 -7.37 -38.89
CA PRO A 367 9.24 -8.55 -38.42
C PRO A 367 10.54 -8.77 -39.20
N ARG A 368 10.51 -8.45 -40.49
CA ARG A 368 11.66 -8.54 -41.40
C ARG A 368 12.82 -7.62 -41.01
N LEU A 369 12.53 -6.40 -40.54
CA LEU A 369 13.56 -5.45 -40.10
C LEU A 369 14.25 -5.97 -38.82
N ILE A 370 13.50 -6.61 -37.94
CA ILE A 370 14.02 -7.24 -36.72
C ILE A 370 14.98 -8.38 -37.09
N GLU A 371 14.65 -9.19 -38.10
CA GLU A 371 15.54 -10.23 -38.62
C GLU A 371 16.83 -9.66 -39.22
N LEU A 372 16.74 -8.58 -39.99
CA LEU A 372 17.90 -7.93 -40.58
C LEU A 372 18.83 -7.35 -39.52
N LEU A 373 18.29 -6.66 -38.51
CA LEU A 373 19.08 -6.14 -37.39
C LEU A 373 19.74 -7.26 -36.58
N LYS A 374 19.07 -8.42 -36.42
CA LYS A 374 19.68 -9.62 -35.82
C LYS A 374 20.81 -10.19 -36.70
N LYS A 375 20.61 -10.30 -38.01
CA LYS A 375 21.63 -10.76 -38.97
C LYS A 375 22.85 -9.82 -38.97
N GLU A 376 22.62 -8.51 -38.94
CA GLU A 376 23.68 -7.50 -38.82
C GLU A 376 24.43 -7.62 -37.48
N MET A 377 23.72 -7.80 -36.37
CA MET A 377 24.32 -8.06 -35.07
C MET A 377 25.22 -9.30 -35.10
N TYR A 378 24.76 -10.41 -35.70
CA TYR A 378 25.56 -11.62 -35.83
C TYR A 378 26.78 -11.41 -36.72
N TYR A 379 26.64 -10.66 -37.81
CA TYR A 379 27.75 -10.28 -38.67
C TYR A 379 28.80 -9.45 -37.91
N GLN A 380 28.37 -8.49 -37.10
CA GLN A 380 29.28 -7.69 -36.27
C GLN A 380 29.93 -8.50 -35.14
N GLN A 381 29.20 -9.42 -34.50
CA GLN A 381 29.76 -10.35 -33.52
C GLN A 381 30.81 -11.29 -34.15
N LYS A 382 30.58 -11.72 -35.39
CA LYS A 382 31.52 -12.50 -36.19
C LYS A 382 32.79 -11.70 -36.51
N LEU A 383 32.65 -10.44 -36.93
CA LEU A 383 33.78 -9.52 -37.14
C LEU A 383 34.57 -9.27 -35.84
N ALA A 384 33.87 -9.19 -34.70
CA ALA A 384 34.48 -9.00 -33.39
C ALA A 384 35.13 -10.26 -32.79
N GLY A 385 35.13 -11.39 -33.51
CA GLY A 385 35.74 -12.65 -33.06
C GLY A 385 35.03 -13.29 -31.87
N TYR A 386 33.75 -12.96 -31.63
CA TYR A 386 32.97 -13.51 -30.53
C TYR A 386 32.67 -15.00 -30.78
N LYS A 387 33.29 -15.88 -29.99
CA LYS A 387 33.04 -17.33 -30.05
C LYS A 387 31.91 -17.69 -29.08
N VAL A 388 30.74 -18.03 -29.63
CA VAL A 388 29.62 -18.60 -28.86
C VAL A 388 30.00 -20.03 -28.45
N ALA A 389 29.80 -20.39 -27.18
CA ALA A 389 29.97 -21.76 -26.71
C ALA A 389 28.85 -22.64 -27.30
N LEU A 390 29.21 -23.70 -28.01
CA LEU A 390 28.26 -24.65 -28.59
C LEU A 390 27.56 -25.44 -27.46
N ALA A 391 26.23 -25.51 -27.52
CA ALA A 391 25.49 -26.60 -26.88
C ALA A 391 25.71 -27.89 -27.70
N GLU A 392 25.79 -29.04 -27.04
CA GLU A 392 26.14 -30.32 -27.69
C GLU A 392 25.25 -30.61 -28.91
N PRO A 393 25.82 -31.01 -30.06
CA PRO A 393 25.08 -31.13 -31.30
C PRO A 393 24.38 -32.48 -31.42
N GLN A 394 23.10 -32.46 -31.82
CA GLN A 394 22.46 -33.56 -32.52
C GLN A 394 22.39 -33.23 -34.01
N GLY A 395 23.15 -33.98 -34.82
CA GLY A 395 22.89 -34.20 -36.25
C GLY A 395 23.65 -33.31 -37.24
N GLU A 396 24.46 -33.95 -38.10
CA GLU A 396 25.10 -33.40 -39.29
C GLU A 396 24.16 -33.49 -40.50
N ASN A 397 24.09 -32.44 -41.32
CA ASN A 397 23.79 -32.53 -42.75
C ASN A 397 24.28 -31.25 -43.45
N THR A 398 25.11 -31.44 -44.48
CA THR A 398 25.92 -30.41 -45.15
C THR A 398 25.56 -30.28 -46.63
N ASP A 399 24.32 -29.89 -46.95
CA ASP A 399 23.88 -29.70 -48.34
C ASP A 399 23.05 -28.42 -48.59
N ASP A 400 23.18 -27.40 -47.73
CA ASP A 400 22.26 -26.25 -47.72
C ASP A 400 23.00 -24.89 -47.72
N LEU A 401 23.97 -24.72 -48.61
CA LEU A 401 24.73 -23.46 -48.75
C LEU A 401 24.27 -22.61 -49.94
N GLU A 402 23.97 -23.24 -51.08
CA GLU A 402 23.54 -22.54 -52.30
C GLU A 402 22.06 -22.09 -52.20
N LEU A 403 21.19 -22.91 -51.59
CA LEU A 403 19.79 -22.55 -51.34
C LEU A 403 19.66 -21.33 -50.40
N ARG A 404 20.53 -21.26 -49.37
CA ARG A 404 20.62 -20.14 -48.42
C ARG A 404 21.21 -18.87 -49.03
N GLU A 405 21.90 -18.96 -50.17
CA GLU A 405 22.38 -17.81 -50.93
C GLU A 405 21.30 -17.27 -51.88
N GLN A 406 20.56 -18.17 -52.53
CA GLN A 406 19.39 -17.79 -53.33
C GLN A 406 18.27 -17.18 -52.49
N GLU A 407 17.92 -17.77 -51.34
CA GLU A 407 16.95 -17.19 -50.40
C GLU A 407 17.40 -15.81 -49.88
N ARG A 408 18.71 -15.62 -49.66
CA ARG A 408 19.26 -14.30 -49.25
C ARG A 408 19.07 -13.24 -50.33
N GLN A 409 19.28 -13.60 -51.60
CA GLN A 409 19.17 -12.68 -52.73
C GLN A 409 17.70 -12.29 -52.97
N ASP A 410 16.80 -13.28 -53.01
CA ASP A 410 15.36 -13.08 -53.19
C ASP A 410 14.73 -12.28 -52.04
N GLU A 411 15.29 -12.41 -50.83
CA GLU A 411 14.89 -11.60 -49.69
C GLU A 411 15.44 -10.17 -49.72
N GLN A 412 16.60 -9.93 -50.33
CA GLN A 412 17.19 -8.58 -50.49
C GLN A 412 16.41 -7.75 -51.51
N ASP A 413 15.98 -8.36 -52.61
CA ASP A 413 15.16 -7.69 -53.64
C ASP A 413 13.75 -7.35 -53.13
N LYS A 414 13.24 -8.09 -52.14
CA LYS A 414 11.99 -7.75 -51.44
C LYS A 414 12.16 -6.55 -50.50
N ILE A 415 13.33 -6.37 -49.90
CA ILE A 415 13.64 -5.26 -48.98
C ILE A 415 13.72 -3.93 -49.74
N ASP A 416 14.35 -3.92 -50.90
CA ASP A 416 14.52 -2.72 -51.72
C ASP A 416 13.18 -2.18 -52.30
N ASN A 417 12.11 -2.99 -52.23
CA ASN A 417 10.77 -2.66 -52.74
C ASN A 417 9.70 -2.39 -51.66
N VAL A 418 10.02 -2.43 -50.34
CA VAL A 418 9.02 -2.14 -49.28
C VAL A 418 8.94 -0.64 -48.99
N THR A 419 7.80 -0.02 -49.30
CA THR A 419 7.52 1.38 -48.97
C THR A 419 7.34 1.59 -47.45
N PHE A 420 8.16 2.44 -46.85
CA PHE A 420 8.32 2.71 -45.40
C PHE A 420 7.12 3.33 -44.64
N ASN A 421 5.91 3.33 -45.19
CA ASN A 421 4.80 4.19 -44.72
C ASN A 421 4.10 3.75 -43.42
N GLN A 422 4.65 2.84 -42.61
CA GLN A 422 3.96 2.24 -41.45
C GLN A 422 4.86 2.01 -40.22
N ILE A 423 5.85 2.88 -39.97
CA ILE A 423 6.72 2.80 -38.79
C ILE A 423 6.47 4.01 -37.89
N PHE A 424 6.26 3.77 -36.60
CA PHE A 424 6.01 4.81 -35.60
C PHE A 424 7.27 5.07 -34.76
N GLU A 425 8.36 5.49 -35.42
CA GLU A 425 9.65 5.75 -34.78
C GLU A 425 9.56 6.86 -33.71
N ASP A 426 8.73 7.88 -33.99
CA ASP A 426 8.51 9.03 -33.11
C ASP A 426 7.54 8.76 -31.95
N TRP A 427 7.06 7.53 -31.77
CA TRP A 427 6.22 7.16 -30.63
C TRP A 427 7.11 6.70 -29.48
N SER A 428 7.00 7.38 -28.34
CA SER A 428 7.68 6.98 -27.12
C SER A 428 6.83 6.02 -26.29
N LYS A 429 7.46 5.37 -25.30
CA LYS A 429 6.74 4.54 -24.32
C LYS A 429 5.72 5.35 -23.50
N ARG A 430 5.94 6.65 -23.32
CA ARG A 430 5.00 7.56 -22.65
C ARG A 430 3.76 7.76 -23.51
N ASP A 431 3.93 7.98 -24.81
CA ASP A 431 2.82 8.19 -25.75
C ASP A 431 1.97 6.94 -25.91
N PHE A 432 2.60 5.76 -25.97
CA PHE A 432 1.90 4.48 -25.95
C PHE A 432 1.04 4.30 -24.69
N ASN A 433 1.61 4.53 -23.51
CA ASN A 433 0.88 4.41 -22.26
C ASN A 433 -0.27 5.44 -22.16
N ASN A 434 -0.04 6.66 -22.62
CA ASN A 434 -1.06 7.71 -22.68
C ASN A 434 -2.18 7.32 -23.63
N PHE A 435 -1.87 6.79 -24.82
CA PHE A 435 -2.87 6.28 -25.77
C PHE A 435 -3.72 5.15 -25.17
N VAL A 436 -3.11 4.18 -24.49
CA VAL A 436 -3.82 3.08 -23.82
C VAL A 436 -4.72 3.60 -22.69
N ASN A 437 -4.23 4.57 -21.89
CA ASN A 437 -5.01 5.18 -20.82
C ASN A 437 -6.18 6.02 -21.35
N ALA A 438 -5.93 6.85 -22.35
CA ALA A 438 -6.93 7.68 -23.01
C ALA A 438 -8.00 6.82 -23.70
N SER A 439 -7.60 5.73 -24.37
CA SER A 439 -8.53 4.75 -24.95
C SER A 439 -9.41 4.08 -23.91
N ALA A 440 -8.88 3.85 -22.69
CA ALA A 440 -9.67 3.33 -21.58
C ALA A 440 -10.57 4.39 -20.91
N LYS A 441 -10.22 5.69 -21.01
CA LYS A 441 -10.97 6.81 -20.42
C LYS A 441 -12.14 7.24 -21.32
N TYR A 442 -11.88 7.43 -22.61
CA TYR A 442 -12.84 7.97 -23.59
C TYR A 442 -13.48 6.90 -24.50
N GLY A 443 -12.92 5.70 -24.51
CA GLY A 443 -13.35 4.59 -25.38
C GLY A 443 -12.63 4.59 -26.72
N ARG A 444 -12.52 3.40 -27.35
CA ARG A 444 -11.68 3.18 -28.54
C ARG A 444 -12.07 3.98 -29.79
N ASN A 445 -13.31 4.48 -29.83
CA ASN A 445 -13.86 5.18 -31.00
C ASN A 445 -13.67 6.70 -30.93
N GLN A 446 -13.42 7.26 -29.74
CA GLN A 446 -13.38 8.69 -29.52
C GLN A 446 -11.96 9.24 -29.73
N LEU A 447 -11.49 9.16 -30.98
CA LEU A 447 -10.10 9.47 -31.35
C LEU A 447 -9.74 10.96 -31.17
N GLU A 448 -10.71 11.86 -31.20
CA GLU A 448 -10.49 13.31 -31.00
C GLU A 448 -10.09 13.62 -29.55
N GLU A 449 -10.79 13.02 -28.58
CA GLU A 449 -10.48 13.16 -27.14
C GLU A 449 -9.19 12.42 -26.78
N ILE A 450 -8.91 11.29 -27.45
CA ILE A 450 -7.64 10.58 -27.26
C ILE A 450 -6.47 11.43 -27.77
N ALA A 451 -6.65 12.15 -28.88
CA ALA A 451 -5.61 13.01 -29.43
C ALA A 451 -5.35 14.25 -28.57
N SER A 452 -6.36 14.78 -27.87
CA SER A 452 -6.20 15.94 -27.00
C SER A 452 -5.37 15.64 -25.73
N GLU A 453 -5.36 14.39 -25.27
CA GLU A 453 -4.61 13.95 -24.08
C GLU A 453 -3.15 13.55 -24.40
N ILE A 454 -2.80 13.36 -25.67
CA ILE A 454 -1.43 13.02 -26.11
C ILE A 454 -0.68 14.29 -26.51
N GLU A 455 0.12 14.81 -25.57
CA GLU A 455 0.99 15.97 -25.80
C GLU A 455 1.97 15.73 -26.96
N GLY A 456 1.87 16.52 -28.04
CA GLY A 456 2.85 16.54 -29.14
C GLY A 456 2.53 15.64 -30.34
N LYS A 457 1.33 15.02 -30.41
CA LYS A 457 0.86 14.30 -31.59
C LYS A 457 -0.37 14.95 -32.20
N THR A 458 -0.48 14.89 -33.52
CA THR A 458 -1.65 15.40 -34.23
C THR A 458 -2.76 14.36 -34.27
N PHE A 459 -4.01 14.79 -34.51
CA PHE A 459 -5.16 13.89 -34.67
C PHE A 459 -4.94 12.84 -35.78
N GLU A 460 -4.30 13.24 -36.88
CA GLU A 460 -4.03 12.34 -38.01
C GLU A 460 -3.02 11.23 -37.64
N GLU A 461 -1.98 11.58 -36.87
CA GLU A 461 -1.00 10.61 -36.37
C GLU A 461 -1.61 9.62 -35.38
N VAL A 462 -2.44 10.12 -34.45
CA VAL A 462 -3.15 9.28 -33.48
C VAL A 462 -4.16 8.35 -34.16
N LYS A 463 -4.87 8.85 -35.19
CA LYS A 463 -5.78 8.04 -36.00
C LYS A 463 -5.04 6.94 -36.77
N ALA A 464 -3.92 7.27 -37.40
CA ALA A 464 -3.07 6.29 -38.08
C ALA A 464 -2.55 5.23 -37.10
N TYR A 465 -2.07 5.66 -35.92
CA TYR A 465 -1.60 4.76 -34.87
C TYR A 465 -2.71 3.83 -34.36
N ALA A 466 -3.89 4.37 -34.05
CA ALA A 466 -5.03 3.58 -33.58
C ALA A 466 -5.44 2.49 -34.59
N GLN A 467 -5.45 2.81 -35.88
CA GLN A 467 -5.77 1.83 -36.92
C GLN A 467 -4.76 0.69 -36.99
N VAL A 468 -3.46 0.98 -36.88
CA VAL A 468 -2.41 -0.04 -36.89
C VAL A 468 -2.40 -0.83 -35.59
N PHE A 469 -2.56 -0.16 -34.45
CA PHE A 469 -2.66 -0.77 -33.13
C PHE A 469 -3.78 -1.80 -33.09
N TRP A 470 -5.01 -1.46 -33.48
CA TRP A 470 -6.12 -2.42 -33.45
C TRP A 470 -6.01 -3.55 -34.49
N LYS A 471 -5.17 -3.41 -35.51
CA LYS A 471 -4.85 -4.48 -36.46
C LYS A 471 -3.75 -5.41 -35.96
N ARG A 472 -2.75 -4.88 -35.25
CA ARG A 472 -1.50 -5.58 -34.88
C ARG A 472 -1.29 -5.73 -33.37
N TYR A 473 -2.28 -5.42 -32.52
CA TYR A 473 -2.14 -5.49 -31.06
C TYR A 473 -1.71 -6.86 -30.54
N GLN A 474 -2.02 -7.96 -31.25
CA GLN A 474 -1.62 -9.32 -30.89
C GLN A 474 -0.10 -9.55 -30.92
N GLU A 475 0.66 -8.67 -31.57
CA GLU A 475 2.13 -8.71 -31.59
C GLU A 475 2.75 -8.25 -30.26
N LEU A 476 1.97 -7.61 -29.39
CA LEU A 476 2.43 -7.13 -28.09
C LEU A 476 2.43 -8.28 -27.07
N SER A 477 3.50 -8.41 -26.29
CA SER A 477 3.62 -9.47 -25.27
C SER A 477 2.48 -9.44 -24.23
N ASN A 478 1.97 -8.25 -23.92
CA ASN A 478 0.95 -8.00 -22.89
C ASN A 478 -0.41 -7.59 -23.49
N HIS A 479 -0.72 -8.02 -24.71
CA HIS A 479 -1.92 -7.59 -25.44
C HIS A 479 -3.23 -7.91 -24.69
N GLU A 480 -3.32 -9.06 -24.02
CA GLU A 480 -4.51 -9.45 -23.24
C GLU A 480 -4.79 -8.46 -22.10
N GLU A 481 -3.74 -8.05 -21.37
CA GLU A 481 -3.87 -7.10 -20.26
C GLU A 481 -4.28 -5.70 -20.76
N ILE A 482 -3.71 -5.28 -21.90
CA ILE A 482 -4.00 -3.98 -22.51
C ILE A 482 -5.45 -3.92 -22.99
N VAL A 483 -5.91 -4.96 -23.70
CA VAL A 483 -7.30 -5.03 -24.18
C VAL A 483 -8.27 -5.13 -23.00
N ALA A 484 -7.97 -5.96 -22.00
CA ALA A 484 -8.80 -6.08 -20.79
C ALA A 484 -8.93 -4.74 -20.03
N LYS A 485 -7.87 -3.93 -20.02
CA LYS A 485 -7.91 -2.59 -19.42
C LYS A 485 -8.84 -1.65 -20.20
N ILE A 486 -8.75 -1.64 -21.52
CA ILE A 486 -9.58 -0.78 -22.39
C ILE A 486 -11.06 -1.22 -22.29
N THR A 487 -11.35 -2.51 -22.40
CA THR A 487 -12.73 -3.02 -22.30
C THR A 487 -13.36 -2.75 -20.93
N LYS A 488 -12.59 -2.87 -19.85
CA LYS A 488 -13.04 -2.51 -18.51
C LYS A 488 -13.32 -1.00 -18.37
N GLY A 489 -12.53 -0.17 -19.06
CA GLY A 489 -12.78 1.28 -19.15
C GLY A 489 -14.10 1.58 -19.87
N GLU A 490 -14.29 0.98 -21.05
CA GLU A 490 -15.51 1.13 -21.86
C GLU A 490 -16.77 0.64 -21.15
N SER A 491 -16.71 -0.50 -20.47
CA SER A 491 -17.84 -1.01 -19.67
C SER A 491 -18.23 -0.05 -18.54
N LYS A 492 -17.25 0.61 -17.90
CA LYS A 492 -17.55 1.65 -16.90
C LYS A 492 -18.18 2.88 -17.55
N LEU A 493 -17.70 3.30 -18.71
CA LEU A 493 -18.23 4.43 -19.45
C LEU A 493 -19.69 4.19 -19.85
N GLU A 494 -19.99 3.00 -20.34
CA GLU A 494 -21.34 2.55 -20.68
C GLU A 494 -22.25 2.54 -19.44
N GLN A 495 -21.77 2.03 -18.30
CA GLN A 495 -22.51 2.08 -17.03
C GLN A 495 -22.81 3.52 -16.59
N THR A 496 -21.83 4.42 -16.67
CA THR A 496 -22.06 5.85 -16.34
C THR A 496 -23.05 6.50 -17.28
N HIS A 497 -23.00 6.18 -18.58
CA HIS A 497 -23.94 6.71 -19.57
C HIS A 497 -25.36 6.19 -19.31
N GLY A 498 -25.52 4.88 -19.06
CA GLY A 498 -26.82 4.29 -18.73
C GLY A 498 -27.43 4.88 -17.46
N ILE A 499 -26.62 5.14 -16.41
CA ILE A 499 -27.10 5.83 -15.20
C ILE A 499 -27.54 7.27 -15.54
N GLN A 500 -26.78 7.98 -16.38
CA GLN A 500 -27.12 9.34 -16.76
C GLN A 500 -28.42 9.41 -17.57
N GLU A 501 -28.64 8.48 -18.50
CA GLU A 501 -29.91 8.38 -19.24
C GLU A 501 -31.08 8.01 -18.34
N LEU A 502 -30.88 7.08 -17.41
CA LEU A 502 -31.88 6.70 -16.41
C LEU A 502 -32.29 7.90 -15.54
N LEU A 503 -31.32 8.69 -15.06
CA LEU A 503 -31.58 9.90 -14.29
C LEU A 503 -32.34 10.95 -15.10
N LYS A 504 -31.94 11.21 -16.35
CA LYS A 504 -32.64 12.14 -17.24
C LYS A 504 -34.08 11.70 -17.49
N THR A 505 -34.28 10.41 -17.75
CA THR A 505 -35.60 9.82 -17.99
C THR A 505 -36.49 9.94 -16.77
N LYS A 506 -36.00 9.56 -15.58
CA LYS A 506 -36.73 9.67 -14.32
C LYS A 506 -37.09 11.12 -14.00
N VAL A 507 -36.19 12.08 -14.20
CA VAL A 507 -36.48 13.51 -14.00
C VAL A 507 -37.52 14.01 -15.01
N ALA A 508 -37.43 13.60 -16.28
CA ALA A 508 -38.36 14.02 -17.34
C ALA A 508 -39.77 13.46 -17.19
N GLN A 509 -39.97 12.35 -16.46
CA GLN A 509 -41.30 11.79 -16.17
C GLN A 509 -42.18 12.74 -15.33
N TYR A 510 -41.58 13.68 -14.59
CA TYR A 510 -42.31 14.60 -13.72
C TYR A 510 -42.39 16.00 -14.34
N ARG A 511 -43.59 16.60 -14.34
CA ARG A 511 -43.81 17.97 -14.83
C ARG A 511 -43.11 19.02 -13.97
N THR A 512 -43.03 18.78 -12.66
CA THR A 512 -42.32 19.63 -11.69
C THR A 512 -41.45 18.75 -10.79
N PRO A 513 -40.25 18.35 -11.25
CA PRO A 513 -39.42 17.37 -10.55
C PRO A 513 -39.07 17.75 -9.11
N GLY A 514 -38.86 19.05 -8.85
CA GLY A 514 -38.50 19.55 -7.52
C GLY A 514 -39.54 19.28 -6.42
N HIS A 515 -40.80 19.07 -6.77
CA HIS A 515 -41.87 18.75 -5.82
C HIS A 515 -42.42 17.33 -5.98
N GLN A 516 -42.32 16.74 -7.17
CA GLN A 516 -43.02 15.50 -7.51
C GLN A 516 -42.11 14.26 -7.55
N LEU A 517 -40.79 14.43 -7.73
CA LEU A 517 -39.89 13.30 -7.85
C LEU A 517 -39.84 12.53 -6.53
N GLN A 518 -40.13 11.23 -6.59
CA GLN A 518 -40.11 10.35 -5.42
C GLN A 518 -39.09 9.24 -5.65
N VAL A 519 -38.38 8.89 -4.57
CA VAL A 519 -37.49 7.73 -4.49
C VAL A 519 -37.98 6.88 -3.33
N SER A 520 -38.15 5.60 -3.57
CA SER A 520 -38.56 4.57 -2.63
C SER A 520 -37.52 4.42 -1.51
N ASN A 521 -37.70 5.20 -0.44
CA ASN A 521 -36.91 5.09 0.78
C ASN A 521 -37.39 3.86 1.57
N GLN A 522 -36.87 2.67 1.25
CA GLN A 522 -37.16 1.43 2.00
C GLN A 522 -36.49 1.40 3.40
N ALA A 523 -35.68 2.40 3.75
CA ALA A 523 -35.00 2.47 5.04
C ALA A 523 -35.96 3.00 6.13
N LYS A 524 -36.47 2.09 6.98
CA LYS A 524 -37.19 2.40 8.23
C LYS A 524 -36.26 2.98 9.32
N GLY A 525 -35.55 4.06 9.00
CA GLY A 525 -34.66 4.77 9.93
C GLY A 525 -34.58 6.25 9.56
N LYS A 526 -34.29 7.12 10.54
CA LYS A 526 -34.11 8.57 10.32
C LYS A 526 -32.95 8.82 9.34
N THR A 527 -33.24 8.98 8.05
CA THR A 527 -32.29 9.55 7.11
C THR A 527 -32.05 11.01 7.48
N LEU A 528 -30.78 11.42 7.55
CA LEU A 528 -30.42 12.82 7.87
C LEU A 528 -30.81 13.79 6.74
N PHE A 529 -30.90 13.28 5.51
CA PHE A 529 -31.37 14.04 4.36
C PHE A 529 -32.90 14.03 4.28
N THR A 530 -33.46 15.19 3.96
CA THR A 530 -34.88 15.34 3.69
C THR A 530 -35.21 14.97 2.23
N GLU A 531 -36.47 14.66 1.96
CA GLU A 531 -36.91 14.35 0.60
C GLU A 531 -36.71 15.52 -0.37
N GLU A 532 -36.78 16.77 0.11
CA GLU A 532 -36.51 17.97 -0.69
C GLU A 532 -35.04 18.06 -1.11
N GLU A 533 -34.12 17.75 -0.20
CA GLU A 533 -32.69 17.73 -0.47
C GLU A 533 -32.33 16.61 -1.46
N ASP A 534 -32.88 15.42 -1.28
CA ASP A 534 -32.66 14.29 -2.19
C ASP A 534 -33.15 14.57 -3.61
N ARG A 535 -34.34 15.16 -3.75
CA ARG A 535 -34.90 15.60 -5.04
C ARG A 535 -33.96 16.60 -5.72
N TYR A 536 -33.49 17.60 -4.97
CA TYR A 536 -32.60 18.62 -5.50
C TYR A 536 -31.28 18.01 -5.98
N LEU A 537 -30.68 17.12 -5.20
CA LEU A 537 -29.43 16.44 -5.56
C LEU A 537 -29.58 15.63 -6.86
N LEU A 538 -30.69 14.92 -7.05
CA LEU A 538 -30.95 14.15 -8.27
C LEU A 538 -31.15 15.04 -9.50
N ILE A 539 -31.87 16.15 -9.36
CA ILE A 539 -32.07 17.12 -10.43
C ILE A 539 -30.76 17.79 -10.81
N ALA A 540 -29.98 18.23 -9.82
CA ALA A 540 -28.68 18.85 -10.04
C ALA A 540 -27.70 17.85 -10.68
N LEU A 541 -27.73 16.59 -10.28
CA LEU A 541 -26.92 15.52 -10.87
C LEU A 541 -27.31 15.22 -12.32
N ALA A 542 -28.60 15.14 -12.62
CA ALA A 542 -29.10 14.97 -13.99
C ALA A 542 -28.73 16.15 -14.90
N LYS A 543 -28.73 17.37 -14.36
CA LYS A 543 -28.36 18.62 -15.04
C LYS A 543 -26.86 18.71 -15.35
N HIS A 544 -25.99 18.46 -14.35
CA HIS A 544 -24.53 18.61 -14.50
C HIS A 544 -23.85 17.37 -15.10
N GLY A 545 -24.53 16.23 -15.12
CA GLY A 545 -24.06 15.00 -15.76
C GLY A 545 -23.28 14.08 -14.82
N TYR A 546 -23.83 12.91 -14.53
CA TYR A 546 -23.18 11.88 -13.75
C TYR A 546 -21.86 11.42 -14.40
N GLY A 547 -20.77 11.43 -13.64
CA GLY A 547 -19.46 10.99 -14.11
C GLY A 547 -18.62 12.04 -14.84
N THR A 548 -19.10 13.28 -14.99
CA THR A 548 -18.25 14.38 -15.49
C THR A 548 -17.29 14.88 -14.41
N GLU A 549 -16.22 15.57 -14.81
CA GLU A 549 -15.24 16.13 -13.87
C GLU A 549 -15.88 17.24 -13.02
N ASP A 550 -15.59 17.23 -11.71
CA ASP A 550 -16.02 18.21 -10.70
C ASP A 550 -17.54 18.39 -10.51
N VAL A 551 -18.35 17.40 -10.89
CA VAL A 551 -19.84 17.46 -10.78
C VAL A 551 -20.30 17.82 -9.37
N TYR A 552 -19.72 17.20 -8.35
CA TYR A 552 -20.15 17.41 -6.98
C TYR A 552 -19.71 18.75 -6.39
N GLU A 553 -18.63 19.35 -6.92
CA GLU A 553 -18.26 20.72 -6.59
C GLU A 553 -19.21 21.72 -7.28
N LYS A 554 -19.62 21.47 -8.52
CA LYS A 554 -20.65 22.27 -9.21
C LYS A 554 -21.99 22.21 -8.47
N ILE A 555 -22.43 21.02 -8.05
CA ILE A 555 -23.65 20.83 -7.25
C ILE A 555 -23.54 21.58 -5.92
N ARG A 556 -22.40 21.46 -5.23
CA ARG A 556 -22.16 22.19 -3.99
C ARG A 556 -22.24 23.70 -4.17
N SER A 557 -21.57 24.24 -5.19
CA SER A 557 -21.63 25.67 -5.52
C SER A 557 -23.06 26.12 -5.84
N GLU A 558 -23.88 25.27 -6.47
CA GLU A 558 -25.29 25.57 -6.73
C GLU A 558 -26.11 25.59 -5.42
N ILE A 559 -25.85 24.67 -4.49
CA ILE A 559 -26.48 24.63 -3.16
C ILE A 559 -26.11 25.87 -2.33
N GLU A 560 -24.84 26.27 -2.34
CA GLU A 560 -24.35 27.44 -1.59
C GLU A 560 -25.05 28.74 -2.04
N ASN A 561 -25.24 28.88 -3.36
CA ASN A 561 -25.86 30.05 -4.01
C ASN A 561 -27.39 29.96 -4.14
N SER A 562 -28.01 28.84 -3.79
CA SER A 562 -29.46 28.66 -3.92
C SER A 562 -30.23 29.36 -2.79
N ASP A 563 -31.24 30.14 -3.16
CA ASP A 563 -32.20 30.73 -2.21
C ASP A 563 -33.05 29.66 -1.50
N LEU A 564 -33.25 28.49 -2.12
CA LEU A 564 -34.01 27.38 -1.54
C LEU A 564 -33.36 26.86 -0.24
N PHE A 565 -32.03 26.88 -0.18
CA PHE A 565 -31.26 26.37 0.97
C PHE A 565 -30.69 27.49 1.84
N ARG A 566 -31.20 28.73 1.72
CA ARG A 566 -30.68 29.90 2.44
C ARG A 566 -30.46 29.65 3.94
N PHE A 567 -31.42 28.99 4.60
CA PHE A 567 -31.37 28.67 6.03
C PHE A 567 -31.04 27.20 6.33
N ASN A 568 -30.81 26.37 5.30
CA ASN A 568 -30.49 24.98 5.47
C ASN A 568 -28.97 24.79 5.61
N TRP A 569 -28.48 24.96 6.84
CA TRP A 569 -27.06 24.80 7.15
C TRP A 569 -26.56 23.35 7.05
N PHE A 570 -27.48 22.37 7.16
CA PHE A 570 -27.13 20.96 7.06
C PHE A 570 -26.56 20.62 5.68
N ILE A 571 -27.30 20.94 4.61
CA ILE A 571 -26.85 20.65 3.25
C ILE A 571 -25.69 21.55 2.80
N LYS A 572 -25.68 22.83 3.25
CA LYS A 572 -24.58 23.78 2.95
C LYS A 572 -23.25 23.42 3.60
N SER A 573 -23.27 22.72 4.72
CA SER A 573 -22.05 22.26 5.40
C SER A 573 -21.49 20.94 4.85
N ARG A 574 -22.16 20.29 3.88
CA ARG A 574 -21.72 19.01 3.32
C ARG A 574 -20.56 19.22 2.35
N THR A 575 -19.57 18.33 2.42
CA THR A 575 -18.47 18.29 1.46
C THR A 575 -18.91 17.65 0.14
N SER A 576 -18.20 17.92 -0.96
CA SER A 576 -18.45 17.27 -2.26
C SER A 576 -18.40 15.74 -2.18
N GLY A 577 -17.54 15.18 -1.32
CA GLY A 577 -17.48 13.75 -1.05
C GLY A 577 -18.70 13.19 -0.30
N GLU A 578 -19.30 13.96 0.63
CA GLU A 578 -20.53 13.56 1.32
C GLU A 578 -21.74 13.61 0.39
N LEU A 579 -21.83 14.66 -0.45
CA LEU A 579 -22.84 14.77 -1.50
C LEU A 579 -22.72 13.61 -2.51
N ALA A 580 -21.50 13.26 -2.90
CA ALA A 580 -21.25 12.12 -3.78
C ALA A 580 -21.78 10.80 -3.20
N ARG A 581 -21.48 10.50 -1.92
CA ARG A 581 -21.98 9.29 -1.25
C ARG A 581 -23.50 9.25 -1.18
N ARG A 582 -24.15 10.40 -0.93
CA ARG A 582 -25.61 10.48 -0.91
C ARG A 582 -26.19 10.24 -2.30
N CYS A 583 -25.66 10.89 -3.33
CA CYS A 583 -26.04 10.67 -4.73
C CYS A 583 -25.88 9.21 -5.16
N THR A 584 -24.78 8.54 -4.81
CA THR A 584 -24.59 7.10 -5.10
C THR A 584 -25.68 6.25 -4.44
N THR A 585 -26.05 6.58 -3.19
CA THR A 585 -27.14 5.87 -2.50
C THR A 585 -28.47 6.04 -3.23
N LEU A 586 -28.79 7.26 -3.66
CA LEU A 586 -30.02 7.55 -4.41
C LEU A 586 -30.04 6.88 -5.78
N ILE A 587 -28.91 6.85 -6.49
CA ILE A 587 -28.78 6.14 -7.78
C ILE A 587 -29.05 4.65 -7.60
N ASN A 588 -28.47 4.01 -6.57
CA ASN A 588 -28.70 2.59 -6.31
C ASN A 588 -30.18 2.28 -6.03
N LEU A 589 -30.89 3.18 -5.34
CA LEU A 589 -32.33 3.03 -5.12
C LEU A 589 -33.11 3.14 -6.42
N ILE A 590 -32.79 4.12 -7.28
CA ILE A 590 -33.43 4.29 -8.59
C ILE A 590 -33.16 3.10 -9.51
N GLN A 591 -31.93 2.57 -9.53
CA GLN A 591 -31.60 1.38 -10.31
C GLN A 591 -32.37 0.15 -9.82
N LYS A 592 -32.57 0.02 -8.50
CA LYS A 592 -33.38 -1.07 -7.93
C LYS A 592 -34.85 -0.94 -8.29
N GLU A 593 -35.43 0.26 -8.19
CA GLU A 593 -36.79 0.55 -8.64
C GLU A 593 -36.99 0.22 -10.11
N HIS A 594 -36.07 0.66 -10.97
CA HIS A 594 -36.17 0.42 -12.41
C HIS A 594 -36.05 -1.07 -12.75
N GLY A 595 -35.17 -1.81 -12.07
CA GLY A 595 -35.07 -3.26 -12.22
C GLY A 595 -36.31 -4.02 -11.72
N GLU A 596 -36.97 -3.54 -10.66
CA GLU A 596 -38.25 -4.09 -10.19
C GLU A 596 -39.41 -3.76 -11.17
N GLU A 597 -39.40 -2.58 -11.79
CA GLU A 597 -40.35 -2.18 -12.83
C GLU A 597 -40.22 -2.99 -14.13
N GLU A 598 -38.99 -3.26 -14.61
CA GLU A 598 -38.77 -4.08 -15.82
C GLU A 598 -39.29 -5.53 -15.65
N VAL A 599 -39.02 -6.15 -14.50
CA VAL A 599 -39.47 -7.52 -14.17
C VAL A 599 -41.01 -7.59 -14.01
N SER A 600 -41.66 -6.47 -13.68
CA SER A 600 -43.11 -6.38 -13.53
C SER A 600 -43.88 -6.20 -14.85
N SER A 601 -43.18 -5.99 -15.97
CA SER A 601 -43.83 -5.80 -17.28
C SER A 601 -44.48 -7.11 -17.78
N PRO A 602 -45.77 -7.10 -18.19
CA PRO A 602 -46.50 -8.33 -18.58
C PRO A 602 -45.88 -9.11 -19.74
N ALA A 603 -45.08 -8.44 -20.57
CA ALA A 603 -44.42 -9.01 -21.73
C ALA A 603 -43.24 -9.92 -21.35
N GLN A 604 -42.41 -9.52 -20.38
CA GLN A 604 -41.26 -10.33 -19.94
C GLN A 604 -41.68 -11.48 -19.02
N VAL A 605 -42.72 -11.30 -18.20
CA VAL A 605 -43.30 -12.39 -17.38
C VAL A 605 -43.85 -13.52 -18.25
N GLN A 606 -44.38 -13.22 -19.45
CA GLN A 606 -44.79 -14.24 -20.42
C GLN A 606 -43.60 -14.94 -21.09
N GLU A 607 -42.51 -14.22 -21.33
CA GLU A 607 -41.30 -14.74 -21.96
C GLU A 607 -40.49 -15.64 -21.00
N GLU A 608 -40.40 -15.27 -19.72
CA GLU A 608 -39.83 -16.09 -18.65
C GLU A 608 -40.67 -17.34 -18.37
N LYS A 609 -42.01 -17.24 -18.40
CA LYS A 609 -42.89 -18.40 -18.29
C LYS A 609 -42.74 -19.36 -19.48
N LYS A 610 -42.53 -18.83 -20.70
CA LYS A 610 -42.20 -19.66 -21.87
C LYS A 610 -40.82 -20.30 -21.76
N ARG A 611 -39.79 -19.58 -21.29
CA ARG A 611 -38.44 -20.14 -21.09
C ARG A 611 -38.40 -21.23 -20.00
N LYS A 612 -39.13 -21.06 -18.90
CA LYS A 612 -39.28 -22.09 -17.86
C LYS A 612 -40.05 -23.32 -18.34
N ALA A 613 -41.11 -23.14 -19.14
CA ALA A 613 -41.86 -24.25 -19.72
C ALA A 613 -41.03 -25.09 -20.72
N VAL A 614 -40.13 -24.46 -21.47
CA VAL A 614 -39.21 -25.16 -22.40
C VAL A 614 -38.08 -25.87 -21.65
N GLY A 615 -37.59 -25.29 -20.53
CA GLY A 615 -36.59 -25.92 -19.67
C GLY A 615 -37.09 -27.18 -18.96
N ASP A 616 -38.33 -27.17 -18.46
CA ASP A 616 -38.90 -28.33 -17.76
C ASP A 616 -39.27 -29.49 -18.70
N GLN A 617 -39.53 -29.23 -19.98
CA GLN A 617 -39.72 -30.30 -20.98
C GLN A 617 -38.41 -31.00 -21.39
N PHE A 618 -37.27 -30.32 -21.26
CA PHE A 618 -35.96 -30.90 -21.61
C PHE A 618 -35.36 -31.77 -20.49
N ILE A 619 -35.77 -31.57 -19.24
CA ILE A 619 -35.22 -32.30 -18.08
C ILE A 619 -35.91 -33.66 -17.87
N ILE A 620 -37.11 -33.86 -18.41
CA ILE A 620 -37.86 -35.12 -18.24
C ILE A 620 -37.45 -36.22 -19.25
N SER A 621 -36.76 -35.87 -20.35
CA SER A 621 -36.45 -36.84 -21.42
C SER A 621 -35.08 -37.53 -21.35
N ASN A 622 -34.13 -37.08 -20.52
CA ASN A 622 -32.75 -37.59 -20.52
C ASN A 622 -32.23 -38.06 -19.14
N GLY A 623 -33.08 -38.72 -18.35
CA GLY A 623 -32.66 -39.41 -17.12
C GLY A 623 -31.94 -40.74 -17.41
N VAL A 624 -30.62 -40.71 -17.57
CA VAL A 624 -29.77 -41.90 -17.61
C VAL A 624 -29.60 -42.47 -16.19
N ASN A 625 -30.11 -43.68 -15.96
CA ASN A 625 -29.95 -44.44 -14.73
C ASN A 625 -28.49 -44.93 -14.55
N PRO A 626 -27.83 -44.71 -13.39
CA PRO A 626 -26.57 -45.38 -13.08
C PRO A 626 -26.81 -46.80 -12.51
N PRO A 627 -25.93 -47.79 -12.79
CA PRO A 627 -26.17 -49.18 -12.43
C PRO A 627 -25.84 -49.49 -10.97
N LYS A 628 -26.73 -50.24 -10.32
CA LYS A 628 -26.47 -50.97 -9.07
C LYS A 628 -25.61 -52.20 -9.34
N ARG A 629 -24.55 -52.40 -8.56
CA ARG A 629 -23.90 -53.68 -8.19
C ARG A 629 -22.81 -53.33 -7.17
N GLY A 630 -22.59 -54.01 -6.04
CA GLY A 630 -23.10 -55.25 -5.48
C GLY A 630 -22.08 -55.70 -4.44
N ARG A 631 -22.52 -56.12 -3.26
CA ARG A 631 -21.67 -56.69 -2.20
C ARG A 631 -20.87 -57.88 -2.73
N ARG A 632 -19.56 -57.89 -2.48
CA ARG A 632 -18.82 -58.99 -1.83
C ARG A 632 -17.48 -58.49 -1.34
#